data_AF-A0A941J7K9-F1
#
_entry.id   AF-A0A941J7K9-F1
#
_cell.length_a   1.000
_cell.length_b   1.000
_cell.length_c   1.000
_cell.angle_alpha   90.00
_cell.angle_beta   90.00
_cell.angle_gamma   90.00
#
_symmetry.space_group_name_H-M   'P 1'
#
loop_
_entity.id
_entity.type
_entity.pdbx_description
1 polymer ?
#
loop_
_entity_poly.entity_id
_entity_poly.type
_entity_poly.pdbx_seq_one_letter_code
_entity_poly.pdbx_strand_id
1 'polypeptide(L)' 'MGEWSLEGFDKYQSSWDKEKKVIIHGDCAHHNFLRRADGTLTLIDFDLMANAPEVH' A
#
# COMPACT_ATOMS: atom_id res chain seq x y z
N MET A 1 19.03 0.44 -9.82
CA MET A 1 17.82 0.70 -9.00
C MET A 1 17.01 -0.58 -8.80
N GLY A 2 16.71 -1.37 -9.84
CA GLY A 2 15.98 -2.64 -9.68
C GLY A 2 16.68 -3.71 -8.85
N GLU A 3 18.00 -3.90 -9.03
CA GLU A 3 18.77 -4.92 -8.28
C GLU A 3 18.76 -4.68 -6.76
N TRP A 4 18.98 -3.44 -6.31
CA TRP A 4 18.89 -3.11 -4.87
C TRP A 4 17.49 -3.30 -4.28
N SER A 5 16.44 -3.01 -5.05
CA SER A 5 15.06 -3.23 -4.60
C SER A 5 14.76 -4.73 -4.45
N LEU A 6 15.28 -5.57 -5.35
CA LEU A 6 15.13 -7.03 -5.30
C LEU A 6 15.94 -7.65 -4.15
N GLU A 7 17.19 -7.22 -3.96
CA GLU A 7 18.02 -7.69 -2.84
C GLU A 7 17.43 -7.35 -1.47
N GLY A 8 16.84 -6.14 -1.33
CA GLY A 8 16.11 -5.76 -0.14
C GLY A 8 14.85 -6.61 0.08
N PHE A 9 14.10 -6.88 -0.99
CA PHE A 9 12.89 -7.70 -0.94
C PHE A 9 13.19 -9.10 -0.38
N ASP A 10 14.16 -9.81 -0.96
CA ASP A 10 14.52 -11.17 -0.53
C ASP A 10 15.06 -11.20 0.90
N LYS A 11 15.85 -10.19 1.28
CA LYS A 11 16.47 -10.11 2.61
C LYS A 11 15.46 -9.88 3.72
N TYR A 12 14.38 -9.14 3.47
CA TYR A 12 13.39 -8.76 4.49
C TYR A 12 12.07 -9.52 4.38
N GLN A 13 11.89 -10.35 3.35
CA GLN A 13 10.67 -11.13 3.12
C GLN A 13 10.21 -11.93 4.34
N SER A 14 11.12 -12.64 5.01
CA SER A 14 10.78 -13.42 6.20
C SER A 14 10.36 -12.58 7.42
N SER A 15 10.71 -11.29 7.44
CA SER A 15 10.26 -10.36 8.49
C SER A 15 8.86 -9.84 8.15
N TRP A 16 8.62 -9.47 6.90
CA TRP A 16 7.32 -9.02 6.39
C TRP A 16 6.24 -10.10 6.45
N ASP A 17 6.59 -11.37 6.23
CA ASP A 17 5.64 -12.48 6.36
C ASP A 17 5.14 -12.70 7.80
N LYS A 18 5.88 -12.22 8.79
CA LYS A 18 5.48 -12.26 10.21
C LYS A 18 4.63 -11.05 10.61
N GLU A 19 4.62 -9.99 9.80
CA GLU A 19 3.82 -8.82 10.07
C GLU A 19 2.35 -9.07 9.75
N LYS A 20 1.49 -8.34 10.46
CA LYS A 20 0.05 -8.44 10.26
C LYS A 20 -0.28 -7.96 8.84
N LYS A 21 -0.82 -8.87 8.03
CA LYS A 21 -1.33 -8.52 6.70
C LYS A 21 -2.62 -7.72 6.84
N VAL A 22 -2.68 -6.59 6.15
CA VAL A 22 -3.84 -5.70 6.05
C VAL A 22 -4.18 -5.46 4.59
N ILE A 23 -5.39 -4.98 4.34
CA ILE A 23 -5.78 -4.52 3.00
C ILE A 23 -5.17 -3.14 2.79
N ILE A 24 -4.32 -3.00 1.78
CA ILE A 24 -3.73 -1.73 1.36
C ILE A 24 -4.34 -1.27 0.03
N HIS A 25 -4.29 0.03 -0.25
CA HIS A 25 -4.74 0.61 -1.53
C HIS A 25 -3.81 0.26 -2.70
N GLY A 26 -2.51 0.10 -2.45
CA GLY A 26 -1.48 -0.13 -3.48
C GLY A 26 -1.00 1.14 -4.19
N ASP A 27 -1.85 2.17 -4.32
CA ASP A 27 -1.46 3.50 -4.82
C ASP A 27 -2.05 4.64 -3.99
N CYS A 28 -1.40 4.96 -2.86
CA CYS A 28 -1.89 6.00 -1.96
C CYS A 28 -1.40 7.39 -2.40
N ALA A 29 -2.14 8.04 -3.30
CA ALA A 29 -1.82 9.36 -3.83
C ALA A 29 -2.99 10.35 -3.71
N HIS A 30 -2.70 11.65 -3.60
CA HIS A 30 -3.70 12.71 -3.38
C HIS A 30 -4.88 12.69 -4.37
N HIS A 31 -4.64 12.30 -5.62
CA HIS A 31 -5.68 12.27 -6.65
C HIS A 31 -6.67 11.12 -6.47
N ASN A 32 -6.31 10.08 -5.69
CA ASN A 32 -7.21 8.98 -5.33
C ASN A 32 -8.18 9.36 -4.20
N PHE A 33 -8.10 10.58 -3.67
CA PHE A 33 -9.01 11.09 -2.65
C PHE A 33 -10.00 12.10 -3.23
N LEU A 34 -11.28 11.75 -3.19
CA LEU A 34 -12.39 12.63 -3.55
C LEU A 34 -13.00 13.23 -2.29
N ARG A 35 -12.92 14.56 -2.16
CA ARG A 35 -13.64 15.30 -1.11
C ARG A 35 -15.02 15.71 -1.62
N ARG A 36 -16.06 15.25 -0.94
CA ARG A 36 -17.44 15.66 -1.21
C ARG A 36 -17.76 17.00 -0.56
N ALA A 37 -18.83 17.65 -1.04
CA ALA A 37 -19.29 18.93 -0.54
C ALA A 37 -19.76 18.89 0.93
N ASP A 38 -20.22 17.73 1.40
CA ASP A 38 -20.57 17.48 2.81
C ASP A 38 -19.34 17.31 3.73
N GLY A 39 -18.14 17.42 3.17
CA GLY A 39 -16.88 17.28 3.90
C GLY A 39 -16.37 15.84 4.04
N THR A 40 -17.10 14.85 3.53
CA THR A 40 -16.64 13.44 3.53
C THR A 40 -15.53 13.22 2.51
N LEU A 41 -14.61 12.31 2.83
CA LEU A 41 -13.49 11.92 1.98
C LEU A 41 -13.71 10.47 1.53
N THR A 42 -13.67 10.21 0.23
CA THR A 42 -13.82 8.88 -0.36
C THR A 42 -12.57 8.53 -1.15
N LEU A 43 -12.14 7.28 -1.08
CA LEU A 43 -11.01 6.76 -1.85
C LEU A 43 -11.51 6.11 -3.14
N ILE A 44 -10.76 6.24 -4.23
CA ILE A 44 -11.05 5.66 -5.55
C ILE A 44 -9.80 4.97 -6.11
N ASP A 45 -9.97 4.23 -7.21
CA ASP A 45 -8.89 3.53 -7.93
C ASP A 45 -8.26 2.37 -7.15
N PHE A 46 -9.04 1.29 -6.99
CA PHE A 46 -8.66 0.12 -6.21
C PHE A 46 -7.95 -0.98 -7.02
N ASP A 47 -7.46 -0.68 -8.23
CA ASP A 47 -6.87 -1.69 -9.12
C ASP A 47 -5.59 -2.32 -8.54
N LEU A 48 -4.90 -1.60 -7.66
CA LEU A 48 -3.69 -2.06 -6.97
C LEU A 48 -3.95 -2.54 -5.52
N MET A 49 -5.20 -2.72 -5.12
CA MET A 49 -5.55 -3.20 -3.78
C MET A 49 -4.93 -4.59 -3.52
N ALA A 50 -4.30 -4.76 -2.36
CA ALA A 50 -3.63 -6.01 -2.01
C ALA A 50 -3.68 -6.31 -0.51
N ASN A 51 -3.51 -7.60 -0.17
CA ASN A 51 -3.18 -8.02 1.19
C ASN A 51 -1.65 -7.94 1.36
N ALA A 52 -1.19 -6.95 2.11
CA ALA A 52 0.24 -6.68 2.31
C ALA A 52 0.53 -6.35 3.78
N PRO A 53 1.80 -6.43 4.22
CA PRO A 53 2.19 -5.92 5.53
C PRO A 53 1.76 -4.46 5.72
N GLU A 54 1.39 -4.10 6.94
CA GLU A 54 1.13 -2.72 7.30
C GLU A 54 2.44 -1.92 7.29
N VAL A 55 2.53 -0.89 6.44
CA VAL A 55 3.67 0.03 6.46
C VAL A 55 3.38 1.10 7.53
N HIS A 56 4.09 1.03 8.65
CA HIS A 56 4.07 2.07 9.70
C HIS A 56 4.96 3.26 9.37
#